data_AF-A0A1C6AE12-F1
#
_entry.id   AF-A0A1C6AE12-F1
#
_cell.length_a   1.000
_cell.length_b   1.000
_cell.length_c   1.000
_cell.angle_alpha   90.00
_cell.angle_beta   90.00
_cell.angle_gamma   90.00
#
_symmetry.space_group_name_H-M   'P 1'
#
loop_
_entity.id
_entity.type
_entity.pdbx_description
1 polymer ?
#
loop_
_entity_poly.entity_id
_entity_poly.type
_entity_poly.pdbx_seq_one_letter_code
_entity_poly.pdbx_strand_id
1 'polypeptide(L)'
;MRTIYIDYGEVSQSGPLGIFSCEVQILYAGTVLHTEQAKVRAEVPQYQEMAERAGIYFFFEDEELPEIPFYAVPSLELVARDREGNWYGRAEDLGEGVYCVTPEGAAFRVSERMGRFSGRLLAGEEVRELWEPVPELRVYPSKAEAAREVELVPPEKLLPKGWKERER
;
A
#
# COMPACT_ATOMS: atom_id res chain seq x y z
N MET A 1 -2.41 23.99 -5.94
CA MET A 1 -2.74 23.15 -7.11
C MET A 1 -3.82 22.17 -6.65
N ARG A 2 -4.87 21.93 -7.43
CA ARG A 2 -5.93 20.96 -7.05
C ARG A 2 -5.36 19.54 -7.14
N THR A 3 -5.74 18.67 -6.20
CA THR A 3 -5.33 17.26 -6.19
C THR A 3 -6.50 16.37 -6.58
N ILE A 4 -6.27 15.44 -7.50
CA ILE A 4 -7.19 14.37 -7.85
C ILE A 4 -6.54 13.03 -7.52
N TYR A 5 -7.36 12.04 -7.23
CA TYR A 5 -6.92 10.72 -6.85
C TYR A 5 -7.41 9.67 -7.84
N ILE A 6 -6.55 8.71 -8.14
CA ILE A 6 -6.86 7.60 -9.04
C ILE A 6 -6.75 6.30 -8.27
N ASP A 7 -7.73 5.43 -8.42
CA ASP A 7 -7.73 4.15 -7.73
C ASP A 7 -6.64 3.23 -8.29
N TYR A 8 -5.67 2.88 -7.44
CA TYR A 8 -4.53 2.05 -7.80
C TYR A 8 -4.95 0.64 -8.23
N GLY A 9 -5.98 0.08 -7.59
CA GLY A 9 -6.51 -1.24 -7.94
C GLY A 9 -7.17 -1.29 -9.31
N GLU A 10 -7.72 -0.17 -9.78
CA GLU A 10 -8.36 -0.07 -11.11
C GLU A 10 -7.32 0.12 -12.23
N VAL A 11 -6.13 0.65 -11.91
CA VAL A 11 -5.06 0.88 -12.90
C VAL A 11 -4.23 -0.38 -13.16
N SER A 12 -4.01 -1.23 -12.15
CA SER A 12 -3.05 -2.34 -12.23
C SER A 12 -3.45 -3.50 -13.16
N GLN A 13 -4.72 -3.60 -13.56
CA GLN A 13 -5.21 -4.81 -14.27
C GLN A 13 -5.10 -4.75 -15.80
N SER A 14 -5.11 -3.56 -16.42
CA SER A 14 -4.92 -3.31 -17.87
C SER A 14 -4.84 -1.79 -18.17
N GLY A 15 -4.46 -1.00 -17.17
CA GLY A 15 -4.57 0.46 -17.20
C GLY A 15 -3.37 1.19 -17.83
N PRO A 16 -3.39 2.52 -17.79
CA PRO A 16 -2.31 3.35 -18.34
C PRO A 16 -0.98 3.13 -17.60
N LEU A 17 0.13 3.11 -18.35
CA LEU A 17 1.50 3.02 -17.80
C LEU A 17 1.91 4.24 -16.97
N GLY A 18 1.26 5.39 -17.18
CA GLY A 18 1.49 6.60 -16.41
C GLY A 18 0.46 7.69 -16.71
N ILE A 19 0.16 8.52 -15.70
CA ILE A 19 -0.81 9.62 -15.78
C ILE A 19 -0.14 10.86 -15.21
N PHE A 20 -0.05 11.93 -16.00
CA PHE A 20 0.56 13.18 -15.58
C PHE A 20 -0.30 14.37 -16.00
N SER A 21 -0.24 15.46 -15.22
CA SER A 21 -0.92 16.71 -15.55
C SER A 21 -0.05 17.89 -15.15
N CYS A 22 -0.12 18.95 -15.95
CA CYS A 22 0.48 20.25 -15.63
C CYS A 22 -0.48 21.17 -14.85
N GLU A 23 -1.75 20.78 -14.71
CA GLU A 23 -2.81 21.63 -14.13
C GLU A 23 -3.27 21.14 -12.75
N VAL A 24 -3.19 19.83 -12.52
CA VAL A 24 -3.59 19.19 -11.27
C VAL A 24 -2.49 18.26 -10.77
N GLN A 25 -2.42 18.09 -9.45
CA GLN A 25 -1.64 17.02 -8.86
C GLN A 25 -2.45 15.73 -8.97
N ILE A 26 -1.79 14.67 -9.42
CA ILE A 26 -2.38 13.33 -9.50
C ILE A 26 -1.65 12.48 -8.48
N LEU A 27 -2.39 11.91 -7.55
CA LEU A 27 -1.91 10.92 -6.59
C LEU A 27 -2.72 9.64 -6.77
N TYR A 28 -2.16 8.52 -6.34
CA TYR A 28 -2.92 7.29 -6.27
C TYR A 28 -3.64 7.18 -4.93
N ALA A 29 -4.74 6.43 -4.92
CA ALA A 29 -5.49 6.07 -3.74
C ALA A 29 -5.87 4.59 -3.81
N GLY A 30 -6.28 4.04 -2.67
CA GLY A 30 -6.63 2.65 -2.51
C GLY A 30 -5.50 1.82 -1.94
N THR A 31 -5.87 0.61 -1.56
CA THR A 31 -4.99 -0.33 -0.88
C THR A 31 -4.92 -1.60 -1.70
N VAL A 32 -3.73 -2.12 -1.92
CA VAL A 32 -3.53 -3.40 -2.61
C VAL A 32 -2.53 -4.26 -1.86
N LEU A 33 -2.57 -5.57 -2.09
CA LEU A 33 -1.58 -6.50 -1.57
C LEU A 33 -0.48 -6.72 -2.60
N HIS A 34 0.76 -6.67 -2.12
CA HIS A 34 1.93 -7.16 -2.80
C HIS A 34 2.28 -8.53 -2.24
N THR A 35 2.35 -9.52 -3.12
CA THR A 35 2.70 -10.89 -2.76
C THR A 35 4.07 -11.26 -3.28
N GLU A 36 4.85 -11.94 -2.45
CA GLU A 36 6.08 -12.60 -2.86
C GLU A 36 5.76 -13.97 -3.50
N GLN A 37 6.64 -14.43 -4.39
CA GLN A 37 6.51 -15.77 -4.97
C GLN A 37 6.73 -16.84 -3.91
N ALA A 38 5.93 -17.91 -3.93
CA ALA A 38 6.00 -19.01 -2.97
C ALA A 38 7.42 -19.61 -2.80
N LYS A 39 8.18 -19.70 -3.90
CA LYS A 39 9.57 -20.22 -3.89
C LYS A 39 10.53 -19.35 -3.05
N VAL A 40 10.29 -18.04 -2.97
CA VAL A 40 11.13 -17.09 -2.24
C VAL A 40 11.10 -17.42 -0.75
N ARG A 41 9.96 -17.89 -0.23
CA ARG A 41 9.82 -18.31 1.17
C ARG A 41 10.80 -19.41 1.56
N ALA A 42 11.13 -20.32 0.64
CA ALA A 42 12.10 -21.39 0.88
C ALA A 42 13.57 -20.95 0.66
N GLU A 43 13.79 -19.99 -0.23
CA GLU A 43 15.12 -19.48 -0.58
C GLU A 43 15.63 -18.41 0.39
N VAL A 44 14.73 -17.74 1.12
CA VAL A 44 15.02 -16.59 1.99
C VAL A 44 14.54 -16.89 3.43
N PRO A 45 15.38 -17.54 4.26
CA PRO A 45 15.02 -17.94 5.62
C PRO A 45 14.60 -16.77 6.53
N GLN A 46 15.00 -15.54 6.18
CA GLN A 46 14.70 -14.34 6.94
C GLN A 46 13.19 -14.10 7.08
N TYR A 47 12.36 -14.50 6.10
CA TYR A 47 10.91 -14.35 6.23
C TYR A 47 10.34 -15.18 7.39
N GLN A 48 10.79 -16.43 7.52
CA GLN A 48 10.38 -17.28 8.64
C GLN A 48 10.93 -16.75 9.97
N GLU A 49 12.19 -16.32 10.00
CA GLU A 49 12.80 -15.76 11.22
C GLU A 49 12.07 -14.49 11.69
N MET A 50 11.68 -13.59 10.78
CA MET A 50 10.88 -12.40 11.12
C MET A 50 9.49 -12.77 11.64
N ALA A 51 8.84 -13.79 11.08
CA ALA A 51 7.54 -14.28 11.55
C ALA A 51 7.62 -14.89 12.96
N GLU A 52 8.67 -15.65 13.24
CA GLU A 52 8.90 -16.29 14.54
C GLU A 52 9.27 -15.27 15.62
N ARG A 53 10.26 -14.40 15.33
CA ARG A 53 10.80 -13.43 16.29
C ARG A 53 9.92 -12.21 16.47
N ALA A 54 9.52 -11.57 15.37
CA ALA A 54 8.84 -10.29 15.40
C ALA A 54 7.33 -10.41 15.18
N GLY A 55 6.83 -11.61 14.84
CA GLY A 55 5.40 -11.81 14.59
C GLY A 55 4.89 -11.07 13.35
N ILE A 56 5.78 -10.79 12.38
CA ILE A 56 5.44 -10.12 11.12
C ILE A 56 5.39 -11.15 9.99
N TYR A 57 4.25 -11.21 9.32
CA TYR A 57 3.94 -12.18 8.28
C TYR A 57 3.80 -11.46 6.94
N PHE A 58 4.70 -11.77 6.00
CA PHE A 58 4.65 -11.27 4.63
C PHE A 58 3.65 -12.08 3.80
N PHE A 59 3.06 -11.47 2.78
CA PHE A 59 2.09 -12.14 1.91
C PHE A 59 2.78 -12.92 0.80
N PHE A 60 2.32 -14.14 0.53
CA PHE A 60 2.81 -14.99 -0.54
C PHE A 60 1.68 -15.40 -1.51
N GLU A 61 2.01 -15.61 -2.78
CA GLU A 61 1.06 -15.95 -3.85
C GLU A 61 0.32 -17.28 -3.62
N ASP A 62 0.91 -18.21 -2.87
CA ASP A 62 0.34 -19.53 -2.58
C ASP A 62 -0.52 -19.57 -1.30
N GLU A 63 -0.73 -18.43 -0.65
CA GLU A 63 -1.51 -18.31 0.58
C GLU A 63 -2.88 -17.67 0.33
N GLU A 64 -3.84 -17.99 1.21
CA GLU A 64 -5.10 -17.26 1.26
C GLU A 64 -4.85 -15.84 1.74
N LEU A 65 -5.02 -14.87 0.83
CA LEU A 65 -4.78 -13.47 1.11
C LEU A 65 -5.89 -12.88 1.99
N PRO A 66 -5.54 -12.12 3.03
CA PRO A 66 -6.55 -11.51 3.89
C PRO A 66 -7.32 -10.41 3.16
N GLU A 67 -8.60 -10.26 3.50
CA GLU A 67 -9.39 -9.12 3.05
C GLU A 67 -8.86 -7.83 3.70
N ILE A 68 -8.70 -6.78 2.89
CA ILE A 68 -8.19 -5.49 3.34
C ILE A 68 -9.37 -4.69 3.96
N PRO A 69 -9.30 -4.28 5.24
CA PRO A 69 -10.43 -3.66 5.91
C PRO A 69 -10.53 -2.13 5.70
N PHE A 70 -9.69 -1.54 4.84
CA PHE A 70 -9.64 -0.10 4.64
C PHE A 70 -9.18 0.31 3.23
N TYR A 71 -9.48 1.55 2.89
CA TYR A 71 -9.07 2.24 1.68
C TYR A 71 -8.10 3.38 2.05
N ALA A 72 -6.86 3.33 1.57
CA ALA A 72 -5.82 4.32 1.87
C ALA A 72 -5.84 5.53 0.92
N VAL A 73 -5.50 6.71 1.45
CA VAL A 73 -5.24 7.93 0.67
C VAL A 73 -4.02 8.65 1.28
N PRO A 74 -2.88 8.76 0.56
CA PRO A 74 -2.63 8.20 -0.77
C PRO A 74 -2.54 6.67 -0.76
N SER A 75 -2.25 6.07 -1.92
CA SER A 75 -2.26 4.61 -2.07
C SER A 75 -1.25 3.93 -1.15
N LEU A 76 -1.60 2.71 -0.74
CA LEU A 76 -0.76 1.88 0.10
C LEU A 76 -0.67 0.47 -0.48
N GLU A 77 0.54 0.07 -0.83
CA GLU A 77 0.87 -1.30 -1.23
C GLU A 77 1.31 -2.09 0.01
N LEU A 78 0.47 -2.99 0.47
CA LEU A 78 0.66 -3.78 1.68
C LEU A 78 1.49 -5.02 1.39
N VAL A 79 2.52 -5.25 2.20
CA VAL A 79 3.47 -6.36 2.03
C VAL A 79 3.41 -7.37 3.18
N ALA A 80 2.95 -6.93 4.36
CA ALA A 80 2.92 -7.76 5.55
C ALA A 80 1.85 -7.31 6.56
N ARG A 81 1.55 -8.18 7.52
CA ARG A 81 0.77 -7.87 8.72
C ARG A 81 1.40 -8.48 9.96
N ASP A 82 1.15 -7.92 11.13
CA ASP A 82 1.57 -8.53 12.39
C ASP A 82 0.43 -9.22 13.16
N ARG A 83 0.77 -9.82 14.31
CA ARG A 83 -0.19 -10.51 15.20
C ARG A 83 -1.22 -9.57 15.84
N GLU A 84 -0.94 -8.29 15.92
CA GLU A 84 -1.85 -7.27 16.48
C GLU A 84 -2.81 -6.72 15.44
N GLY A 85 -2.64 -7.11 14.17
CA GLY A 85 -3.47 -6.66 13.06
C GLY A 85 -2.98 -5.37 12.43
N ASN A 86 -1.76 -4.93 12.73
CA ASN A 86 -1.14 -3.82 12.02
C ASN A 86 -0.74 -4.26 10.60
N TRP A 87 -0.93 -3.36 9.65
CA TRP A 87 -0.64 -3.58 8.24
C TRP A 87 0.58 -2.77 7.81
N TYR A 88 1.56 -3.42 7.20
CA TYR A 88 2.81 -2.82 6.78
C TYR A 88 2.91 -2.76 5.27
N GLY A 89 3.38 -1.63 4.74
CA GLY A 89 3.40 -1.40 3.30
C GLY A 89 4.28 -0.24 2.87
N ARG A 90 4.14 0.11 1.59
CA ARG A 90 4.82 1.23 0.94
C ARG A 90 3.77 2.17 0.35
N ALA A 91 4.02 3.47 0.47
CA ALA A 91 3.20 4.50 -0.13
C ALA A 91 4.11 5.35 -1.03
N GLU A 92 4.05 5.12 -2.34
CA GLU A 92 4.93 5.76 -3.32
C GLU A 92 4.82 7.30 -3.26
N ASP A 93 3.59 7.79 -3.14
CA ASP A 93 3.27 9.22 -3.06
C ASP A 93 3.80 9.91 -1.78
N LEU A 94 4.18 9.14 -0.75
CA LEU A 94 4.77 9.66 0.49
C LEU A 94 6.30 9.55 0.51
N GLY A 95 6.89 8.94 -0.53
CA GLY A 95 8.33 8.73 -0.65
C GLY A 95 8.83 7.45 0.01
N GLU A 96 10.15 7.25 -0.03
CA GLU A 96 10.79 6.03 0.44
C GLU A 96 10.54 5.80 1.94
N GLY A 97 9.98 4.64 2.27
CA GLY A 97 9.64 4.29 3.64
C GLY A 97 8.92 2.96 3.75
N VAL A 98 8.82 2.49 4.99
CA VAL A 98 7.83 1.48 5.39
C VAL A 98 6.81 2.17 6.26
N TYR A 99 5.54 2.01 5.90
CA TYR A 99 4.41 2.60 6.58
C TYR A 99 3.61 1.51 7.27
N CYS A 100 3.03 1.84 8.40
CA CYS A 100 2.19 0.98 9.21
C CYS A 100 0.82 1.63 9.40
N VAL A 101 -0.25 0.85 9.21
CA VAL A 101 -1.62 1.24 9.57
C VAL A 101 -2.11 0.31 10.67
N THR A 102 -2.51 0.89 11.81
CA THR A 102 -3.05 0.11 12.93
C THR A 102 -4.51 -0.28 12.69
N PRO A 103 -5.06 -1.26 13.43
CA PRO A 103 -6.48 -1.62 13.34
C PRO A 103 -7.44 -0.45 13.53
N GLU A 104 -7.06 0.55 14.33
CA GLU A 104 -7.83 1.77 14.60
C GLU A 104 -7.73 2.81 13.47
N GLY A 105 -6.89 2.54 12.47
CA GLY A 105 -6.67 3.42 11.32
C GLY A 105 -5.63 4.52 11.56
N ALA A 106 -4.79 4.40 12.58
CA ALA A 106 -3.66 5.31 12.77
C ALA A 106 -2.50 4.92 11.84
N ALA A 107 -1.87 5.91 11.21
CA ALA A 107 -0.80 5.70 10.25
C ALA A 107 0.55 6.21 10.76
N PHE A 108 1.60 5.42 10.54
CA PHE A 108 2.96 5.71 10.97
C PHE A 108 3.98 5.36 9.91
N ARG A 109 5.09 6.10 9.86
CA ARG A 109 6.33 5.67 9.20
C ARG A 109 7.18 4.94 10.23
N VAL A 110 7.52 3.69 9.94
CA VAL A 110 8.21 2.81 10.89
C VAL A 110 9.66 2.54 10.52
N SER A 111 10.03 2.87 9.28
CA SER A 111 11.41 2.78 8.78
C SER A 111 11.59 3.65 7.53
N GLU A 112 12.81 4.12 7.29
CA GLU A 112 13.16 4.89 6.09
C GLU A 112 13.19 4.02 4.83
N ARG A 113 13.41 2.71 4.97
CA ARG A 113 13.43 1.74 3.86
C ARG A 113 13.22 0.31 4.33
N MET A 114 12.83 -0.56 3.40
CA MET A 114 12.54 -1.97 3.68
C MET A 114 13.73 -2.73 4.27
N GLY A 115 14.93 -2.54 3.73
CA GLY A 115 16.12 -3.25 4.22
C GLY A 115 16.52 -2.89 5.66
N ARG A 116 16.21 -1.68 6.11
CA ARG A 116 16.45 -1.29 7.52
C ARG A 116 15.34 -1.85 8.42
N PHE A 117 14.10 -1.87 7.92
CA PHE A 117 12.97 -2.46 8.62
C PHE A 117 13.24 -3.94 8.91
N SER A 118 13.54 -4.74 7.89
CA SER A 118 13.84 -6.16 8.06
C SER A 118 15.05 -6.42 8.95
N GLY A 119 16.13 -5.63 8.81
CA GLY A 119 17.31 -5.74 9.67
C GLY A 119 17.01 -5.57 11.16
N ARG A 120 16.13 -4.62 11.51
CA ARG A 120 15.69 -4.38 12.89
C ARG A 120 14.85 -5.51 13.45
N LEU A 121 13.92 -6.03 12.64
CA LEU A 121 13.09 -7.18 13.02
C LEU A 121 13.95 -8.41 13.32
N LEU A 122 14.95 -8.68 12.47
CA LEU A 122 15.89 -9.79 12.65
C LEU A 122 16.80 -9.60 13.88
N ALA A 123 17.16 -8.35 14.20
CA ALA A 123 17.91 -8.01 15.40
C ALA A 123 17.08 -8.09 16.70
N GLY A 124 15.75 -8.22 16.61
CA GLY A 124 14.85 -8.21 17.75
C GLY A 124 14.73 -6.83 18.41
N GLU A 125 14.94 -5.76 17.66
CA GLU A 125 14.78 -4.40 18.15
C GLU A 125 13.29 -4.05 18.30
N GLU A 126 12.89 -3.60 19.49
CA GLU A 126 11.58 -2.96 19.71
C GLU A 126 11.64 -1.53 19.17
N VAL A 127 10.97 -1.26 18.05
CA VAL A 127 11.12 0.01 17.31
C VAL A 127 9.88 0.90 17.35
N ARG A 128 8.89 0.59 18.21
CA ARG A 128 7.64 1.37 18.33
C ARG A 128 7.88 2.82 18.75
N GLU A 129 8.90 3.09 19.56
CA GLU A 129 9.26 4.45 19.97
C GLU A 129 9.80 5.30 18.81
N LEU A 130 10.19 4.66 17.70
CA LEU A 130 10.69 5.31 16.49
C LEU A 130 9.60 5.52 15.43
N TRP A 131 8.34 5.17 15.75
CA TRP A 131 7.23 5.35 14.82
C TRP A 131 6.86 6.82 14.74
N GLU A 132 6.97 7.37 13.52
CA GLU A 132 6.62 8.75 13.25
C GLU A 132 5.19 8.82 12.71
N PRO A 133 4.26 9.56 13.33
CA PRO A 133 2.91 9.72 12.79
C PRO A 133 2.92 10.31 11.38
N VAL A 134 2.05 9.79 10.50
CA VAL A 134 1.93 10.26 9.11
C VAL A 134 0.49 10.71 8.84
N PRO A 135 0.12 11.94 9.23
CA PRO A 135 -1.24 12.45 9.04
C PRO A 135 -1.65 12.56 7.56
N GLU A 136 -0.68 12.58 6.64
CA GLU A 136 -0.90 12.56 5.20
C GLU A 136 -1.45 11.22 4.71
N LEU A 137 -1.18 10.11 5.41
CA LEU A 137 -1.73 8.79 5.13
C LEU A 137 -3.02 8.60 5.90
N ARG A 138 -4.14 8.86 5.24
CA ARG A 138 -5.48 8.68 5.78
C ARG A 138 -6.06 7.36 5.32
N VAL A 139 -6.82 6.70 6.19
CA VAL A 139 -7.55 5.48 5.83
C VAL A 139 -9.03 5.65 6.07
N TYR A 140 -9.82 5.02 5.21
CA TYR A 140 -11.27 5.06 5.24
C TYR A 140 -11.83 3.63 5.29
N PRO A 141 -13.02 3.39 5.86
CA PRO A 141 -13.62 2.07 5.85
C PRO A 141 -13.92 1.52 4.45
N SER A 142 -14.06 2.39 3.45
CA SER A 142 -14.31 1.99 2.06
C SER A 142 -13.94 3.10 1.07
N LYS A 143 -13.82 2.72 -0.21
CA LYS A 143 -13.71 3.66 -1.35
C LYS A 143 -14.83 4.69 -1.36
N ALA A 144 -16.06 4.29 -1.02
CA ALA A 144 -17.22 5.18 -1.03
C ALA A 144 -17.14 6.25 0.06
N GLU A 145 -16.59 5.93 1.23
CA GLU A 145 -16.34 6.91 2.30
C GLU A 145 -15.20 7.85 1.90
N ALA A 146 -14.11 7.33 1.33
CA ALA A 146 -13.02 8.16 0.81
C ALA A 146 -13.51 9.13 -0.27
N ALA A 147 -14.38 8.69 -1.18
CA ALA A 147 -14.96 9.49 -2.27
C ALA A 147 -15.77 10.71 -1.79
N ARG A 148 -16.18 10.76 -0.51
CA ARG A 148 -16.86 11.92 0.08
C ARG A 148 -15.89 13.03 0.46
N GLU A 149 -14.65 12.66 0.77
CA GLU A 149 -13.62 13.56 1.30
C GLU A 149 -12.56 13.92 0.25
N VAL A 150 -12.36 13.06 -0.77
CA VAL A 150 -11.39 13.28 -1.83
C VAL A 150 -11.99 13.06 -3.22
N GLU A 151 -11.44 13.76 -4.19
CA GLU A 151 -11.86 13.64 -5.59
C GLU A 151 -11.25 12.40 -6.25
N LEU A 152 -11.98 11.29 -6.21
CA LEU A 152 -11.63 10.08 -6.95
C LEU A 152 -12.10 10.18 -8.40
N VAL A 153 -11.15 10.05 -9.33
CA VAL A 153 -11.40 10.09 -10.77
C VAL A 153 -11.20 8.68 -11.34
N PRO A 154 -12.25 8.06 -11.90
CA PRO A 154 -12.13 6.77 -12.58
C PRO A 154 -11.15 6.85 -13.76
N PRO A 155 -10.24 5.88 -13.92
CA PRO A 155 -9.28 5.87 -15.03
C PRO A 155 -9.92 6.01 -16.41
N GLU A 156 -11.13 5.47 -16.62
CA GLU A 156 -11.83 5.53 -17.91
C GLU A 156 -12.18 6.95 -18.34
N LYS A 157 -12.36 7.88 -17.39
CA LYS A 157 -12.62 9.29 -17.70
C LYS A 157 -11.38 10.00 -18.26
N LEU A 158 -10.20 9.41 -18.09
CA LEU A 158 -8.92 9.93 -18.57
C LEU A 158 -8.56 9.38 -19.95
N LEU A 159 -9.20 8.30 -20.38
CA LEU A 159 -8.95 7.68 -21.69
C LEU A 159 -9.58 8.51 -22.82
N PRO A 160 -8.96 8.50 -24.03
CA PRO A 160 -9.56 9.14 -25.19
C PRO A 160 -10.94 8.55 -25.51
N LYS A 161 -11.88 9.40 -25.94
CA LYS A 161 -13.19 8.95 -26.43
C LYS A 161 -13.02 7.89 -27.53
N GLY A 162 -13.82 6.83 -27.47
CA GLY A 162 -13.78 5.72 -28.43
C GLY A 162 -12.58 4.78 -28.31
N TRP A 163 -11.79 4.82 -27.22
CA TRP A 163 -10.64 3.92 -27.05
C TRP A 163 -11.02 2.43 -27.17
N LYS A 164 -12.11 2.00 -26.54
CA LYS A 164 -12.59 0.60 -26.60
C LYS A 164 -13.10 0.16 -27.98
N GLU A 165 -13.41 1.10 -28.87
CA GLU A 165 -13.89 0.79 -30.22
C GLU A 165 -12.74 0.49 -31.19
N ARG A 166 -11.49 0.85 -30.83
CA ARG A 166 -10.29 0.62 -31.64
C ARG A 166 -9.68 -0.77 -31.47
N GLU A 167 -10.18 -1.57 -30.53
CA GLU A 167 -9.72 -2.94 -30.25
C GLU A 167 -10.59 -4.03 -30.91
N ARG A 168 -11.56 -3.64 -31.76
CA ARG A 168 -12.41 -4.57 -32.52
C ARG A 168 -11.98 -4.71 -33.98
#